data_AF-A0A084ZP60-F1
#
_entry.id   AF-A0A084ZP60-F1
#
_cell.length_a   1.000
_cell.length_b   1.000
_cell.length_c   1.000
_cell.angle_alpha   90.00
_cell.angle_beta   90.00
_cell.angle_gamma   90.00
#
_symmetry.space_group_name_H-M   'P 1'
#
loop_
_entity.id
_entity.type
_entity.pdbx_description
1 polymer ?
#
loop_
_entity_poly.entity_id
_entity_poly.type
_entity_poly.pdbx_seq_one_letter_code
_entity_poly.pdbx_strand_id
1 'polypeptide(L)' 'MVPLPDSRIKSIIQNGRLWIWVPETDGVYAALRARSVTSALALTVSGGRLRMADGTDMNLSLPSGVTEGSIVYLN' A
#
# COMPACT_ATOMS: atom_id res chain seq x y z
N MET A 1 -3.82 -12.45 24.50
CA MET A 1 -2.52 -11.80 24.18
C MET A 1 -2.68 -11.14 22.83
N VAL A 2 -2.45 -9.85 22.69
CA VAL A 2 -2.48 -9.17 21.38
C VAL A 2 -1.12 -9.41 20.72
N PRO A 3 -1.05 -9.91 19.47
CA PRO A 3 0.22 -10.08 18.79
C PRO A 3 0.92 -8.73 18.63
N LEU A 4 2.24 -8.70 18.81
CA LEU A 4 3.03 -7.50 18.51
C LEU A 4 2.86 -7.15 17.02
N PRO A 5 2.68 -5.87 16.69
CA PRO A 5 2.63 -5.44 15.29
C PRO A 5 3.88 -5.89 14.54
N ASP A 6 3.71 -6.42 13.33
CA ASP A 6 4.84 -6.71 12.44
C ASP A 6 5.51 -5.39 12.06
N SER A 7 6.77 -5.23 12.44
CA SER A 7 7.52 -3.98 12.21
C SER A 7 7.72 -3.64 10.73
N ARG A 8 7.48 -4.60 9.81
CA ARG A 8 7.51 -4.38 8.36
C ARG A 8 6.28 -3.62 7.87
N ILE A 9 5.17 -3.70 8.60
CA ILE A 9 3.95 -2.95 8.29
C ILE A 9 4.13 -1.54 8.86
N LYS A 10 4.14 -0.56 7.96
CA LYS A 10 4.20 0.86 8.30
C LYS A 10 2.83 1.49 8.08
N SER A 11 2.53 2.54 8.84
CA SER A 11 1.31 3.32 8.63
C SER A 11 1.49 4.79 8.98
N ILE A 12 0.73 5.65 8.30
CA ILE A 12 0.63 7.09 8.58
C ILE A 12 -0.72 7.61 8.13
N ILE A 13 -1.22 8.66 8.79
CA ILE A 13 -2.33 9.46 8.27
C ILE A 13 -1.75 10.71 7.61
N GLN A 14 -1.96 10.88 6.31
CA GLN A 14 -1.51 12.05 5.54
C GLN A 14 -2.64 12.55 4.65
N ASN A 15 -2.89 13.87 4.68
CA ASN A 15 -3.97 14.51 3.93
C ASN A 15 -5.35 13.86 4.15
N GLY A 16 -5.63 13.45 5.39
CA GLY A 16 -6.91 12.83 5.77
C GLY A 16 -7.08 11.37 5.33
N ARG A 17 -6.04 10.73 4.77
CA ARG A 17 -6.07 9.33 4.33
C ARG A 17 -5.18 8.45 5.19
N LEU A 18 -5.61 7.23 5.46
CA LEU A 18 -4.79 6.21 6.10
C LEU A 18 -3.97 5.48 5.05
N TRP A 19 -2.65 5.56 5.19
CA TRP A 19 -1.68 4.81 4.40
C TRP A 19 -1.16 3.65 5.24
N ILE A 20 -1.18 2.46 4.68
CA ILE A 20 -0.54 1.27 5.26
C ILE A 20 0.33 0.66 4.16
N TRP A 21 1.58 0.33 4.45
CA TRP A 21 2.45 -0.26 3.43
C TRP A 21 3.45 -1.25 4.00
N VAL A 22 3.94 -2.10 3.10
CA VAL A 22 5.05 -3.02 3.29
C VAL A 22 6.03 -2.90 2.11
N PRO A 23 7.30 -3.26 2.28
CA PRO A 23 8.21 -3.46 1.16
C PRO A 23 7.66 -4.50 0.18
N GLU A 24 8.17 -4.49 -1.06
CA GLU A 24 7.87 -5.53 -2.04
C GLU A 24 8.09 -6.91 -1.43
N THR A 25 7.03 -7.72 -1.42
CA THR A 25 7.03 -9.06 -0.84
C THR A 25 6.24 -9.98 -1.74
N ASP A 26 6.88 -11.04 -2.22
CA ASP A 26 6.31 -11.98 -3.19
C ASP A 26 4.93 -12.48 -2.75
N GLY A 27 3.98 -12.42 -3.67
CA GLY A 27 2.61 -12.89 -3.47
C GLY A 27 1.73 -12.01 -2.57
N VAL A 28 2.27 -11.06 -1.80
CA VAL A 28 1.46 -10.21 -0.90
C VAL A 28 0.50 -9.33 -1.69
N TYR A 29 0.95 -8.70 -2.77
CA TYR A 29 0.08 -7.87 -3.60
C TYR A 29 -1.06 -8.68 -4.23
N ALA A 30 -0.74 -9.86 -4.77
CA ALA A 30 -1.73 -10.77 -5.34
C ALA A 30 -2.74 -11.25 -4.29
N ALA A 31 -2.25 -11.61 -3.08
CA ALA A 31 -3.09 -12.03 -1.97
C ALA A 31 -4.02 -10.90 -1.49
N LEU A 32 -3.49 -9.67 -1.34
CA LEU A 32 -4.30 -8.51 -0.98
C LEU A 32 -5.40 -8.28 -2.01
N ARG A 33 -5.06 -8.21 -3.31
CA ARG A 33 -6.05 -8.04 -4.38
C ARG A 33 -7.13 -9.12 -4.39
N ALA A 34 -6.76 -10.38 -4.15
CA ALA A 34 -7.70 -11.49 -4.13
C ALA A 34 -8.62 -11.48 -2.91
N ARG A 35 -8.16 -10.94 -1.77
CA ARG A 35 -8.87 -10.96 -0.48
C ARG A 35 -9.58 -9.66 -0.15
N SER A 36 -9.17 -8.55 -0.75
CA SER A 36 -9.74 -7.21 -0.54
C SER A 36 -10.87 -6.90 -1.51
N VAL A 37 -11.71 -7.88 -1.86
CA VAL A 37 -12.70 -7.87 -2.96
C VAL A 37 -13.64 -6.65 -2.98
N THR A 38 -13.73 -5.91 -1.87
CA THR A 38 -14.50 -4.67 -1.69
C THR A 38 -13.68 -3.44 -1.27
N SER A 39 -12.39 -3.59 -0.96
CA SER A 39 -11.46 -2.51 -0.60
C SER A 39 -10.64 -2.10 -1.82
N ALA A 40 -11.00 -0.95 -2.40
CA ALA A 40 -10.59 -0.49 -3.73
C ALA A 40 -9.11 -0.11 -3.90
N LEU A 41 -8.20 -0.34 -2.94
CA LEU A 41 -6.93 0.39 -2.92
C LEU A 41 -5.72 -0.45 -2.46
N ALA A 42 -5.65 -1.74 -2.83
CA ALA A 42 -4.36 -2.41 -2.92
C ALA A 42 -3.61 -1.86 -4.14
N LEU A 43 -2.52 -1.15 -3.89
CA LEU A 43 -1.76 -0.34 -4.84
C LEU A 43 -0.29 -0.72 -4.79
N THR A 44 0.46 -0.37 -5.82
CA THR A 44 1.93 -0.47 -5.83
C THR A 44 2.56 0.88 -6.10
N VAL A 45 3.80 1.07 -5.67
CA VAL A 45 4.59 2.23 -6.05
C VAL A 45 5.52 1.84 -7.19
N SER A 46 5.31 2.43 -8.36
CA SER A 46 6.19 2.23 -9.51
C SER A 46 6.45 3.49 -10.30
N GLY A 47 7.72 3.72 -10.62
CA GLY A 47 8.20 4.98 -11.19
C GLY A 47 7.95 6.17 -10.27
N GLY A 48 8.03 5.94 -8.95
CA GLY A 48 7.77 6.96 -7.92
C GLY A 48 6.30 7.40 -7.82
N ARG A 49 5.36 6.66 -8.42
CA ARG A 49 3.92 6.98 -8.41
C ARG A 49 3.11 5.85 -7.80
N LEU A 50 2.01 6.21 -7.13
CA LEU A 50 1.05 5.26 -6.60
C LEU A 50 0.13 4.77 -7.73
N ARG A 51 0.09 3.46 -7.98
CA ARG A 51 -0.63 2.88 -9.10
C ARG A 51 -1.60 1.79 -8.68
N MET A 52 -2.72 1.77 -9.39
CA MET A 52 -3.67 0.66 -9.40
C MET A 52 -3.14 -0.55 -10.18
N ALA A 53 -3.85 -1.67 -10.05
CA ALA A 53 -3.51 -2.91 -10.72
C ALA A 53 -3.56 -2.85 -12.25
N ASP A 54 -4.36 -1.94 -12.81
CA ASP A 54 -4.43 -1.66 -14.25
C ASP A 54 -3.37 -0.65 -14.71
N GLY A 55 -2.51 -0.17 -13.80
CA GLY A 55 -1.46 0.82 -14.07
C GLY A 55 -1.93 2.27 -13.96
N THR A 56 -3.22 2.52 -13.71
CA THR A 56 -3.77 3.85 -13.47
C THR A 56 -3.01 4.54 -12.35
N ASP A 57 -2.53 5.74 -12.63
CA ASP A 57 -1.88 6.60 -11.65
C ASP A 57 -2.95 7.27 -10.76
N MET A 58 -2.81 7.09 -9.45
CA MET A 58 -3.72 7.70 -8.47
C MET A 58 -3.52 9.21 -8.34
N ASN A 59 -2.43 9.76 -8.87
CA ASN A 59 -2.08 11.18 -8.81
C ASN A 59 -2.07 11.73 -7.37
N LEU A 60 -1.56 10.93 -6.42
CA LEU A 60 -1.40 11.29 -5.01
C LEU A 60 0.08 11.43 -4.66
N SER A 61 0.41 12.46 -3.87
CA SER A 61 1.75 12.61 -3.30
C SER A 61 2.01 11.51 -2.26
N LEU A 62 3.13 10.80 -2.42
CA LEU A 62 3.53 9.73 -1.52
C LEU A 62 3.97 10.28 -0.15
N PRO A 63 3.59 9.64 0.97
CA PRO A 63 4.17 9.93 2.26
C PRO A 63 5.68 9.62 2.32
N SER A 64 6.38 10.30 3.21
CA SER A 64 7.78 9.95 3.52
C SER A 64 7.87 8.50 4.00
N GLY A 65 8.80 7.73 3.44
CA GLY A 65 9.02 6.31 3.76
C GLY A 65 8.22 5.33 2.89
N VAL A 66 7.31 5.81 2.04
CA VAL A 66 6.75 5.02 0.95
C VAL A 66 7.72 5.10 -0.24
N THR A 67 8.29 3.96 -0.62
CA THR A 67 9.36 3.89 -1.64
C THR A 67 8.95 3.02 -2.82
N GLU A 68 9.73 3.07 -3.90
CA GLU A 68 9.59 2.15 -5.04
C GLU A 68 9.43 0.70 -4.58
N GLY A 69 8.52 -0.04 -5.23
CA GLY A 69 8.19 -1.43 -4.89
C GLY A 69 7.26 -1.59 -3.67
N SER A 70 6.97 -0.53 -2.91
CA SER A 70 6.05 -0.62 -1.78
C SER A 70 4.68 -1.10 -2.22
N ILE A 71 4.11 -2.03 -1.46
CA ILE A 71 2.72 -2.45 -1.59
C ILE A 71 1.92 -1.64 -0.58
N VAL A 72 0.93 -0.90 -1.08
CA VAL A 72 0.18 0.09 -0.30
C VAL A 72 -1.28 -0.32 -0.21
N TYR A 73 -1.83 -0.22 0.98
CA TYR A 73 -3.26 -0.11 1.23
C TYR A 73 -3.58 1.34 1.58
N LEU A 74 -4.56 1.92 0.90
CA LEU A 74 -4.99 3.29 1.13
C LEU A 74 -6.49 3.31 1.50
N ASN A 75 -6.89 4.19 2.41
CA ASN A 75 -8.28 4.52 2.72
C ASN A 75 -8.45 6.04 2.77
#